data_AF-A0A380NKS6-F1
#
_entry.id   AF-A0A380NKS6-F1
#
_cell.length_a   1.000
_cell.length_b   1.000
_cell.length_c   1.000
_cell.angle_alpha   90.00
_cell.angle_beta   90.00
_cell.angle_gamma   90.00
#
_symmetry.space_group_name_H-M   'P 1'
#
loop_
_entity.id
_entity.type
_entity.pdbx_description
1 polymer ?
#
loop_
_entity_poly.entity_id
_entity_poly.type
_entity_poly.pdbx_seq_one_letter_code
_entity_poly.pdbx_strand_id
1 'polypeptide(L)'
;MFKLNHEIKIKLSDIPIPWISKIELFYPDLPQFPIIYIHFECNNKRIIACPVAVSYSITEDSCTAEFLLLSNVSQDENNYIEKIKDELSNRIGLSDKISKTDILLCCNENKDYQRLLDDLWRYIESSYGKYLPYGKFYEEMYSIVRFVAAWQPKTGRQSEMRMLYNFMSAFGEQVALPNKWEHIEFYVLPLLNDILQENFNSFTKFKLLHSTSIKLFNEFFTHSVKIENTIFLGMEKAWGKNKGSFIKEVSEPLYEQKIFNEDEKAVAEALVDAFNRHPWRAAYFISSYINIDKKYASWKKDFFNKFYMAGNKLIGYSEKVIACFIQQGFLNSEAIPIDTWIETFYKYPLGISKKITFLKKFSNMGKLERVIWLASQSNKTNMKTFFDILWCQRFGTTGNKKLRGINPISCYTCNLKNTCVGLNLHLSDIVYFTDDEGTISKDKKVCYINNNIPIKYYQNGALIDEFSGYKLTSKDQLPKNIRTKGTATFKELVFR
;
A
#
# COMPACT_ATOMS: atom_id res chain seq x y z
N MET A 1 11.13 32.20 0.38
CA MET A 1 12.06 31.13 0.78
C MET A 1 11.67 30.65 2.17
N PHE A 2 11.39 29.36 2.34
CA PHE A 2 11.02 28.76 3.62
C PHE A 2 12.26 28.52 4.48
N LYS A 3 12.14 28.63 5.81
CA LYS A 3 13.26 28.44 6.76
C LYS A 3 12.79 27.73 8.03
N LEU A 4 13.56 26.77 8.54
CA LEU A 4 13.35 26.13 9.85
C LEU A 4 14.43 26.62 10.80
N ASN A 5 14.13 27.58 11.66
CA ASN A 5 15.12 28.26 12.50
C ASN A 5 15.19 27.70 13.94
N HIS A 6 14.29 26.79 14.29
CA HIS A 6 14.13 26.31 15.67
C HIS A 6 14.30 24.80 15.76
N GLU A 7 14.98 24.36 16.82
CA GLU A 7 14.94 22.98 17.29
C GLU A 7 13.86 22.88 18.36
N ILE A 8 12.85 22.03 18.15
CA ILE A 8 11.76 21.78 19.10
C ILE A 8 11.72 20.30 19.49
N LYS A 9 11.17 20.02 20.66
CA LYS A 9 11.01 18.66 21.20
C LYS A 9 9.53 18.32 21.34
N ILE A 10 9.16 17.16 20.81
CA ILE A 10 7.80 16.61 20.91
C ILE A 10 7.86 15.24 21.57
N LYS A 11 7.04 15.03 22.60
CA LYS A 11 6.91 13.75 23.30
C LYS A 11 5.60 13.07 22.94
N LEU A 12 5.69 11.80 22.53
CA LEU A 12 4.55 10.93 22.27
C LEU A 12 4.65 9.69 23.17
N SER A 13 3.64 9.46 24.00
CA SER A 13 3.57 8.36 24.96
C SER A 13 2.75 7.18 24.40
N ASP A 14 2.76 6.06 25.13
CA ASP A 14 1.93 4.88 24.87
C ASP A 14 2.13 4.27 23.46
N ILE A 15 3.38 4.33 22.99
CA ILE A 15 3.82 3.68 21.75
C ILE A 15 4.15 2.22 22.10
N PRO A 16 3.55 1.22 21.43
CA PRO A 16 3.94 -0.17 21.64
C PRO A 16 5.42 -0.40 21.32
N ILE A 17 6.13 -1.11 22.19
CA ILE A 17 7.57 -1.42 22.01
C ILE A 17 7.90 -1.96 20.61
N PRO A 18 7.10 -2.88 20.01
CA PRO A 18 7.38 -3.40 18.67
C PRO A 18 7.30 -2.37 17.53
N TRP A 19 6.91 -1.13 17.79
CA TRP A 19 6.86 -0.04 16.80
C TRP A 19 8.19 0.70 16.70
N ILE A 20 9.07 0.62 17.70
CA ILE A 20 10.36 1.34 17.73
C ILE A 20 11.17 1.09 16.44
N SER A 21 11.26 -0.17 16.00
CA SER A 21 12.00 -0.55 14.78
C SER A 21 11.29 -0.19 13.47
N LYS A 22 10.08 0.37 13.54
CA LYS A 22 9.22 0.68 12.38
C LYS A 22 9.03 2.19 12.19
N ILE A 23 9.41 3.00 13.18
CA ILE A 23 9.41 4.46 13.07
C ILE A 23 10.74 4.86 12.41
N GLU A 24 10.66 5.19 11.13
CA GLU A 24 11.80 5.60 10.30
C GLU A 24 11.71 7.11 10.03
N LEU A 25 12.77 7.86 10.36
CA LEU A 25 12.87 9.28 10.03
C LEU A 25 13.52 9.51 8.67
N PHE A 26 14.43 8.61 8.28
CA PHE A 26 15.17 8.61 7.03
C PHE A 26 15.15 7.20 6.45
N TYR A 27 15.28 7.10 5.12
CA TYR A 27 15.47 5.83 4.45
C TYR A 27 16.98 5.58 4.27
N PRO A 28 17.52 4.38 4.57
CA PRO A 28 18.98 4.14 4.55
C PRO A 28 19.68 4.47 3.22
N ASP A 29 19.02 4.20 2.08
CA ASP A 29 19.59 4.52 0.76
C ASP A 29 19.39 6.00 0.34
N LEU A 30 18.78 6.80 1.21
CA LEU A 30 18.52 8.22 1.01
C LEU A 30 18.60 8.99 2.35
N PRO A 31 19.78 9.01 3.00
CA PRO A 31 19.94 9.44 4.39
C PRO A 31 19.78 10.96 4.59
N GLN A 32 19.84 11.74 3.51
CA GLN A 32 19.72 13.21 3.55
C GLN A 32 18.27 13.70 3.41
N PHE A 33 17.32 12.82 3.08
CA PHE A 33 15.93 13.20 2.83
C PHE A 33 15.01 12.66 3.94
N PRO A 34 14.45 13.54 4.80
CA PRO A 34 13.50 13.13 5.82
C PRO A 34 12.21 12.61 5.18
N ILE A 35 11.70 11.47 5.65
CA ILE A 35 10.49 10.85 5.11
C ILE A 35 9.23 11.18 5.90
N ILE A 36 9.36 11.77 7.09
CA ILE A 36 8.23 12.32 7.85
C ILE A 36 8.05 13.79 7.49
N TYR A 37 6.92 14.08 6.85
CA TYR A 37 6.58 15.39 6.31
C TYR A 37 5.46 16.05 7.13
N ILE A 38 5.77 17.14 7.85
CA ILE A 38 4.81 17.95 8.59
C ILE A 38 4.73 19.33 7.95
N HIS A 39 3.58 19.60 7.33
CA HIS A 39 3.28 20.86 6.67
C HIS A 39 1.78 21.08 6.74
N PHE A 40 1.35 22.20 7.32
CA PHE A 40 -0.06 22.57 7.44
C PHE A 40 -0.22 24.08 7.64
N GLU A 41 -1.46 24.55 7.59
CA GLU A 41 -1.82 25.93 7.91
C GLU A 41 -2.61 25.96 9.23
N CYS A 42 -2.24 26.88 10.13
CA CYS A 42 -2.93 27.09 11.40
C CYS A 42 -2.91 28.56 11.75
N ASN A 43 -4.09 29.15 12.06
CA ASN A 43 -4.23 30.57 12.39
C ASN A 43 -3.58 31.51 11.36
N ASN A 44 -3.78 31.23 10.06
CA ASN A 44 -3.18 31.96 8.92
C ASN A 44 -1.63 31.94 8.90
N LYS A 45 -0.99 31.06 9.69
CA LYS A 45 0.45 30.82 9.66
C LYS A 45 0.71 29.44 9.05
N ARG A 46 1.60 29.38 8.07
CA ARG A 46 2.10 28.13 7.52
C ARG A 46 3.11 27.53 8.49
N ILE A 47 2.86 26.32 8.93
CA ILE A 47 3.72 25.58 9.86
C ILE A 47 4.42 24.48 9.09
N ILE A 48 5.74 24.43 9.22
CA ILE A 48 6.59 23.43 8.59
C ILE A 48 7.47 22.84 9.70
N ALA A 49 7.53 21.53 9.76
CA ALA A 49 8.45 20.83 10.64
C ALA A 49 8.95 19.52 10.01
N CYS A 50 10.17 19.13 10.36
CA CYS A 50 10.70 17.81 9.99
C CYS A 50 11.42 17.18 11.19
N PRO A 51 11.04 15.95 11.60
CA PRO A 51 11.80 15.22 12.62
C PRO A 51 13.17 14.79 12.10
N VAL A 52 14.20 15.02 12.91
CA VAL A 52 15.60 14.71 12.59
C VAL A 52 16.24 13.72 13.56
N ALA A 53 15.68 13.56 14.75
CA ALA A 53 16.10 12.51 15.69
C ALA A 53 14.93 12.03 16.54
N VAL A 54 15.03 10.80 17.04
CA VAL A 54 14.09 10.22 18.00
C VAL A 54 14.85 9.42 19.04
N SER A 55 14.44 9.56 20.30
CA SER A 55 14.93 8.77 21.43
C SER A 55 13.75 8.12 22.15
N TYR A 56 13.97 6.95 22.74
CA TYR A 56 12.92 6.16 23.37
C TYR A 56 13.20 5.92 24.85
N SER A 57 12.21 6.21 25.69
CA SER A 57 12.18 5.83 27.10
C SER A 57 11.22 4.65 27.26
N ILE A 58 11.75 3.47 27.55
CA ILE A 58 10.98 2.22 27.64
C ILE A 58 10.31 2.11 29.01
N THR A 59 9.04 1.75 29.03
CA THR A 59 8.27 1.32 30.21
C THR A 59 7.92 -0.16 30.06
N GLU A 60 7.06 -0.74 30.91
CA GLU A 60 6.80 -2.20 30.91
C GLU A 60 6.34 -2.75 29.55
N ASP A 61 5.23 -2.25 28.99
CA ASP A 61 4.64 -2.74 27.73
C ASP A 61 4.59 -1.70 26.61
N SER A 62 5.16 -0.52 26.84
CA SER A 62 5.15 0.62 25.91
C SER A 62 6.42 1.48 26.03
N CYS A 63 6.49 2.56 25.26
CA CYS A 63 7.55 3.55 25.39
C CYS A 63 7.02 4.97 25.13
N THR A 64 7.78 5.94 25.61
CA THR A 64 7.67 7.35 25.22
C THR A 64 8.75 7.66 24.20
N ALA A 65 8.37 8.18 23.03
CA ALA A 65 9.29 8.69 22.03
C ALA A 65 9.44 10.22 22.17
N GLU A 66 10.65 10.70 22.38
CA GLU A 66 11.01 12.12 22.29
C GLU A 66 11.64 12.37 20.92
N PHE A 67 10.93 13.13 20.09
CA PHE A 67 11.38 13.57 18.76
C PHE A 67 12.02 14.95 18.85
N LEU A 68 13.18 15.11 18.22
CA LEU A 68 13.77 16.40 17.88
C LEU A 68 13.31 16.78 16.46
N LEU A 69 12.67 17.93 16.33
CA LEU A 69 12.21 18.45 15.03
C LEU A 69 12.87 19.80 14.74
N LEU A 70 13.15 20.03 13.47
CA LEU A 70 13.40 21.38 12.95
C LEU A 70 12.05 22.00 12.61
N SER A 71 11.83 23.26 12.98
CA SER A 71 10.58 23.97 12.71
C SER A 71 10.78 25.46 12.43
N ASN A 72 9.79 26.05 11.76
CA ASN A 72 9.67 27.49 11.58
C ASN A 72 8.95 28.20 12.75
N VAL A 73 8.54 27.46 13.78
CA VAL A 73 8.00 27.97 15.04
C VAL A 73 8.83 27.53 16.23
N SER A 74 8.83 28.34 17.29
CA SER A 74 9.60 28.06 18.50
C SER A 74 8.81 27.23 19.53
N GLN A 75 9.53 26.64 20.49
CA GLN A 75 8.98 25.72 21.49
C GLN A 75 7.91 26.35 22.41
N ASP A 76 7.95 27.67 22.58
CA ASP A 76 7.05 28.48 23.40
C ASP A 76 5.72 28.81 22.70
N GLU A 77 5.60 28.60 21.39
CA GLU A 77 4.36 28.80 20.64
C GLU A 77 3.38 27.62 20.82
N ASN A 78 2.92 27.39 22.06
CA ASN A 78 2.17 26.19 22.49
C ASN A 78 1.04 25.76 21.54
N ASN A 79 0.27 26.69 20.97
CA ASN A 79 -0.82 26.36 20.05
C ASN A 79 -0.33 25.63 18.78
N TYR A 80 0.82 26.02 18.25
CA TYR A 80 1.41 25.35 17.08
C TYR A 80 2.12 24.06 17.48
N ILE A 81 2.73 24.00 18.65
CA ILE A 81 3.39 22.81 19.18
C ILE A 81 2.40 21.65 19.37
N GLU A 82 1.23 21.91 19.95
CA GLU A 82 0.19 20.87 20.07
C GLU A 82 -0.30 20.39 18.69
N LYS A 83 -0.42 21.29 17.70
CA LYS A 83 -0.76 20.89 16.33
C LYS A 83 0.34 20.09 15.64
N ILE A 84 1.61 20.42 15.86
CA ILE A 84 2.74 19.62 15.37
C ILE A 84 2.72 18.24 16.01
N LYS A 85 2.41 18.14 17.30
CA LYS A 85 2.25 16.88 18.02
C LYS A 85 1.12 16.03 17.46
N ASP A 86 -0.04 16.63 17.17
CA ASP A 86 -1.18 15.97 16.51
C ASP A 86 -0.78 15.42 15.13
N GLU A 87 -0.11 16.23 14.31
CA GLU A 87 0.36 15.81 12.99
C GLU A 87 1.40 14.70 13.10
N LEU A 88 2.40 14.82 13.98
CA LEU A 88 3.41 13.79 14.19
C LEU A 88 2.78 12.46 14.65
N SER A 89 1.81 12.53 15.57
CA SER A 89 1.01 11.38 16.02
C SER A 89 0.30 10.70 14.84
N ASN A 90 -0.28 11.48 13.93
CA ASN A 90 -0.86 10.96 12.68
C ASN A 90 0.19 10.31 11.76
N ARG A 91 1.34 10.95 11.55
CA ARG A 91 2.42 10.46 10.65
C ARG A 91 3.00 9.11 11.09
N ILE A 92 3.01 8.83 12.39
CA ILE A 92 3.45 7.52 12.92
C ILE A 92 2.29 6.53 13.15
N GLY A 93 1.04 6.96 12.93
CA GLY A 93 -0.16 6.13 13.11
C GLY A 93 -0.55 5.90 14.57
N LEU A 94 -0.19 6.80 15.48
CA LEU A 94 -0.56 6.76 16.89
C LEU A 94 -1.96 7.36 17.13
N SER A 95 -2.45 8.22 16.23
CA SER A 95 -3.69 8.98 16.41
C SER A 95 -4.98 8.15 16.36
N ASP A 96 -5.05 7.14 15.48
CA ASP A 96 -6.25 6.30 15.29
C ASP A 96 -5.87 4.82 15.25
N LYS A 97 -5.06 4.40 16.24
CA LYS A 97 -4.55 3.03 16.35
C LYS A 97 -5.66 1.99 16.17
N ILE A 98 -5.33 0.90 15.49
CA ILE A 98 -6.26 -0.22 15.28
C ILE A 98 -6.13 -1.20 16.43
N SER A 99 -7.24 -1.48 17.10
CA SER A 99 -7.39 -2.55 18.08
C SER A 99 -8.01 -3.80 17.44
N LYS A 100 -8.01 -4.91 18.19
CA LYS A 100 -8.75 -6.12 17.84
C LYS A 100 -10.24 -5.84 17.61
N THR A 101 -10.85 -5.03 18.47
CA THR A 101 -12.28 -4.71 18.42
C THR A 101 -12.63 -4.03 17.11
N ASP A 102 -11.82 -3.08 16.64
CA ASP A 102 -12.03 -2.39 15.36
C ASP A 102 -12.13 -3.39 14.20
N ILE A 103 -11.25 -4.40 14.19
CA ILE A 103 -11.18 -5.41 13.13
C ILE A 103 -12.37 -6.36 13.14
N LEU A 104 -12.86 -6.71 14.32
CA LEU A 104 -14.08 -7.53 14.43
C LEU A 104 -15.34 -6.75 14.02
N LEU A 105 -15.35 -5.42 14.22
CA LEU A 105 -16.42 -4.54 13.74
C LEU A 105 -16.42 -4.42 12.21
N CYS A 106 -15.25 -4.43 11.55
CA CYS A 106 -15.15 -4.44 10.09
C CYS A 106 -15.95 -5.59 9.43
N CYS A 107 -16.20 -6.69 10.16
CA CYS A 107 -16.90 -7.87 9.65
C CYS A 107 -18.42 -7.70 9.50
N ASN A 108 -19.00 -6.59 9.95
CA ASN A 108 -20.45 -6.34 9.93
C ASN A 108 -21.24 -7.55 10.49
N GLU A 109 -20.86 -7.97 11.70
CA GLU A 109 -21.48 -9.08 12.46
C GLU A 109 -21.33 -10.49 11.86
N ASN A 110 -20.65 -10.66 10.73
CA ASN A 110 -20.40 -11.98 10.16
C ASN A 110 -19.47 -12.81 11.05
N LYS A 111 -20.00 -13.85 11.71
CA LYS A 111 -19.28 -14.68 12.68
C LYS A 111 -18.14 -15.50 12.09
N ASP A 112 -18.21 -15.89 10.82
CA ASP A 112 -17.15 -16.67 10.18
C ASP A 112 -15.90 -15.81 9.95
N TYR A 113 -16.10 -14.59 9.44
CA TYR A 113 -15.00 -13.64 9.27
C TYR A 113 -14.45 -13.15 10.60
N GLN A 114 -15.31 -12.91 11.60
CA GLN A 114 -14.87 -12.57 12.95
C GLN A 114 -13.97 -13.66 13.54
N ARG A 115 -14.33 -14.94 13.43
CA ARG A 115 -13.50 -16.04 13.94
C ARG A 115 -12.13 -16.11 13.26
N LEU A 116 -12.08 -15.96 11.93
CA LEU A 116 -10.81 -15.95 11.20
C LEU A 116 -9.92 -14.77 11.60
N LEU A 117 -10.48 -13.56 11.68
CA LEU A 117 -9.71 -12.38 12.00
C LEU A 117 -9.32 -12.31 13.48
N ASP A 118 -10.11 -12.89 14.39
CA ASP A 118 -9.75 -13.11 15.80
C ASP A 118 -8.51 -14.00 15.93
N ASP A 119 -8.50 -15.12 15.20
CA ASP A 119 -7.40 -16.07 15.19
C ASP A 119 -6.14 -15.44 14.58
N LEU A 120 -6.29 -14.74 13.44
CA LEU A 120 -5.21 -13.99 12.82
C LEU A 120 -4.63 -12.91 13.74
N TRP A 121 -5.47 -12.25 14.53
CA TRP A 121 -5.04 -11.16 15.43
C TRP A 121 -4.02 -11.64 16.47
N ARG A 122 -4.07 -12.89 16.92
CA ARG A 122 -3.09 -13.45 17.88
C ARG A 122 -1.65 -13.37 17.35
N TYR A 123 -1.48 -13.55 16.04
CA TYR A 123 -0.18 -13.44 15.36
C TYR A 123 0.25 -11.98 15.19
N ILE A 124 -0.72 -11.10 14.92
CA ILE A 124 -0.51 -9.65 14.87
C ILE A 124 -0.05 -9.13 16.24
N GLU A 125 -0.82 -9.42 17.29
CA GLU A 125 -0.59 -8.92 18.64
C GLU A 125 0.78 -9.31 19.17
N SER A 126 1.19 -10.56 18.96
CA SER A 126 2.51 -11.05 19.38
C SER A 126 3.70 -10.38 18.66
N SER A 127 3.50 -9.77 17.49
CA SER A 127 4.59 -9.17 16.70
C SER A 127 4.52 -7.65 16.60
N TYR A 128 3.35 -7.06 16.88
CA TYR A 128 3.10 -5.63 16.76
C TYR A 128 2.57 -4.98 18.05
N GLY A 129 2.20 -5.77 19.06
CA GLY A 129 1.55 -5.33 20.29
C GLY A 129 0.02 -5.27 20.16
N LYS A 130 -0.64 -4.81 21.22
CA LYS A 130 -2.12 -4.70 21.32
C LYS A 130 -2.76 -3.82 20.24
N TYR A 131 -1.95 -3.04 19.52
CA TYR A 131 -2.41 -2.07 18.54
C TYR A 131 -1.54 -2.10 17.27
N LEU A 132 -2.16 -1.79 16.13
CA LEU A 132 -1.46 -1.48 14.87
C LEU A 132 -1.49 0.02 14.55
N PRO A 133 -0.45 0.54 13.88
CA PRO A 133 -0.40 1.96 13.51
C PRO A 133 -1.42 2.25 12.40
N TYR A 134 -2.18 3.33 12.59
CA TYR A 134 -3.15 3.86 11.65
C TYR A 134 -3.44 5.34 11.92
N GLY A 135 -3.64 6.12 10.86
CA GLY A 135 -3.80 7.56 10.90
C GLY A 135 -3.48 8.20 9.55
N LYS A 136 -3.44 9.53 9.52
CA LYS A 136 -3.02 10.28 8.33
C LYS A 136 -1.50 10.26 8.21
N PHE A 137 -0.98 9.19 7.60
CA PHE A 137 0.45 8.93 7.49
C PHE A 137 1.21 9.99 6.66
N TYR A 138 0.51 10.70 5.77
CA TYR A 138 1.11 11.67 4.86
C TYR A 138 0.23 12.91 4.71
N GLU A 139 0.85 14.06 4.42
CA GLU A 139 0.11 15.22 3.91
C GLU A 139 -0.46 14.91 2.51
N GLU A 140 -1.58 15.51 2.15
CA GLU A 140 -2.39 15.21 0.97
C GLU A 140 -1.59 15.26 -0.33
N MET A 141 -0.94 16.38 -0.64
CA MET A 141 -0.20 16.53 -1.89
C MET A 141 1.06 15.65 -1.91
N TYR A 142 1.78 15.60 -0.79
CA TYR A 142 2.91 14.70 -0.61
C TYR A 142 2.52 13.23 -0.84
N SER A 143 1.34 12.83 -0.35
CA SER A 143 0.83 11.47 -0.49
C SER A 143 0.56 11.09 -1.95
N ILE A 144 0.03 12.00 -2.77
CA ILE A 144 -0.20 11.76 -4.20
C ILE A 144 1.14 11.43 -4.87
N VAL A 145 2.15 12.27 -4.67
CA VAL A 145 3.49 12.07 -5.25
C VAL A 145 4.09 10.73 -4.79
N ARG A 146 4.06 10.47 -3.49
CA ARG A 146 4.60 9.23 -2.90
C ARG A 146 3.95 7.99 -3.48
N PHE A 147 2.63 7.95 -3.59
CA PHE A 147 1.93 6.75 -4.05
C PHE A 147 2.00 6.57 -5.57
N VAL A 148 2.16 7.64 -6.35
CA VAL A 148 2.55 7.52 -7.76
C VAL A 148 3.94 6.87 -7.88
N ALA A 149 4.90 7.28 -7.04
CA ALA A 149 6.22 6.65 -6.96
C ALA A 149 6.14 5.18 -6.49
N ALA A 150 5.19 4.82 -5.63
CA ALA A 150 4.98 3.45 -5.16
C ALA A 150 4.32 2.52 -6.21
N TRP A 151 3.93 3.04 -7.38
CA TRP A 151 3.34 2.23 -8.45
C TRP A 151 4.40 1.43 -9.21
N GLN A 152 4.41 0.11 -8.99
CA GLN A 152 5.31 -0.87 -9.62
C GLN A 152 6.80 -0.46 -9.65
N PRO A 153 7.41 -0.06 -8.51
CA PRO A 153 8.82 0.34 -8.47
C PRO A 153 9.72 -0.87 -8.71
N LYS A 154 10.76 -0.73 -9.56
CA LYS A 154 11.65 -1.84 -9.97
C LYS A 154 12.37 -2.49 -8.79
N THR A 155 12.91 -1.68 -7.86
CA THR A 155 13.63 -2.15 -6.66
C THR A 155 12.81 -1.96 -5.38
N GLY A 156 11.48 -1.99 -5.47
CA GLY A 156 10.62 -1.82 -4.31
C GLY A 156 10.76 -0.43 -3.67
N ARG A 157 10.83 -0.40 -2.33
CA ARG A 157 10.84 0.84 -1.53
C ARG A 157 12.01 1.78 -1.86
N GLN A 158 13.17 1.23 -2.23
CA GLN A 158 14.31 2.04 -2.64
C GLN A 158 14.00 2.90 -3.86
N SER A 159 13.43 2.31 -4.91
CA SER A 159 13.00 3.03 -6.11
C SER A 159 11.88 4.03 -5.83
N GLU A 160 10.94 3.69 -4.94
CA GLU A 160 9.87 4.59 -4.47
C GLU A 160 10.45 5.86 -3.83
N MET A 161 11.34 5.71 -2.84
CA MET A 161 11.93 6.85 -2.12
C MET A 161 12.77 7.75 -3.04
N ARG A 162 13.51 7.17 -3.99
CA ARG A 162 14.28 7.96 -4.98
C ARG A 162 13.38 8.77 -5.91
N MET A 163 12.30 8.19 -6.42
CA MET A 163 11.34 8.93 -7.26
C MET A 163 10.62 10.04 -6.48
N LEU A 164 10.26 9.75 -5.22
CA LEU A 164 9.68 10.76 -4.33
C LEU A 164 10.65 11.94 -4.15
N TYR A 165 11.91 11.66 -3.80
CA TYR A 165 12.95 12.70 -3.69
C TYR A 165 13.16 13.47 -5.00
N ASN A 166 13.27 12.78 -6.14
CA ASN A 166 13.46 13.43 -7.44
C ASN A 166 12.31 14.38 -7.77
N PHE A 167 11.07 14.00 -7.45
CA PHE A 167 9.93 14.90 -7.63
C PHE A 167 10.02 16.08 -6.68
N MET A 168 10.28 15.83 -5.40
CA MET A 168 10.34 16.87 -4.36
C MET A 168 11.47 17.88 -4.65
N SER A 169 12.61 17.45 -5.17
CA SER A 169 13.72 18.35 -5.51
C SER A 169 13.46 19.15 -6.80
N ALA A 170 12.83 18.52 -7.80
CA ALA A 170 12.48 19.17 -9.06
C ALA A 170 11.36 20.20 -8.92
N PHE A 171 10.32 19.90 -8.14
CA PHE A 171 9.07 20.68 -8.12
C PHE A 171 8.71 21.27 -6.76
N GLY A 172 9.42 20.88 -5.69
CA GLY A 172 9.29 21.48 -4.37
C GLY A 172 10.27 22.62 -4.13
N GLU A 173 9.88 23.50 -3.23
CA GLU A 173 10.73 24.60 -2.78
C GLU A 173 11.63 24.13 -1.65
N GLN A 174 12.94 24.30 -1.81
CA GLN A 174 13.90 23.89 -0.79
C GLN A 174 13.75 24.78 0.45
N VAL A 175 13.74 24.14 1.61
CA VAL A 175 13.65 24.80 2.90
C VAL A 175 15.07 25.01 3.43
N ALA A 176 15.38 26.24 3.82
CA ALA A 176 16.66 26.52 4.45
C ALA A 176 16.68 25.94 5.87
N LEU A 177 17.73 25.18 6.18
CA LEU A 177 17.94 24.58 7.49
C LEU A 177 19.10 25.27 8.23
N PRO A 178 19.19 25.16 9.56
CA PRO A 178 20.34 25.68 10.31
C PRO A 178 21.63 24.96 9.90
N ASN A 179 22.79 25.63 9.99
CA ASN A 179 24.09 25.08 9.55
C ASN A 179 24.38 23.67 10.09
N LYS A 180 24.02 23.39 11.35
CA LYS A 180 24.16 22.07 11.97
C LYS A 180 23.48 20.93 11.17
N TRP A 181 22.44 21.27 10.41
CA TRP A 181 21.59 20.36 9.65
C TRP A 181 21.67 20.61 8.13
N GLU A 182 22.69 21.33 7.65
CA GLU A 182 22.82 21.71 6.23
C GLU A 182 22.99 20.52 5.27
N HIS A 183 23.40 19.36 5.81
CA HIS A 183 23.50 18.10 5.07
C HIS A 183 22.14 17.46 4.74
N ILE A 184 21.04 17.98 5.29
CA ILE A 184 19.68 17.50 5.04
C ILE A 184 19.05 18.31 3.91
N GLU A 185 18.38 17.61 2.99
CA GLU A 185 17.59 18.21 1.93
C GLU A 185 16.10 18.05 2.23
N PHE A 186 15.42 19.18 2.45
CA PHE A 186 13.98 19.20 2.73
C PHE A 186 13.27 20.17 1.79
N TYR A 187 12.17 19.72 1.21
CA TYR A 187 11.43 20.45 0.19
C TYR A 187 9.96 20.50 0.57
N VAL A 188 9.28 21.59 0.23
CA VAL A 188 7.83 21.72 0.45
C VAL A 188 7.06 21.91 -0.84
N LEU A 189 5.88 21.28 -0.90
CA LEU A 189 4.88 21.44 -1.95
C LEU A 189 3.75 22.35 -1.44
N PRO A 190 2.93 22.95 -2.32
CA PRO A 190 1.71 23.63 -1.91
C PRO A 190 0.79 22.70 -1.12
N LEU A 191 0.09 23.26 -0.13
CA LEU A 191 -0.97 22.56 0.60
C LEU A 191 -2.20 22.39 -0.28
N LEU A 192 -3.10 21.50 0.12
CA LEU A 192 -4.40 21.33 -0.53
C LEU A 192 -5.14 22.65 -0.73
N ASN A 193 -5.16 23.54 0.27
CA ASN A 193 -5.85 24.83 0.17
C ASN A 193 -5.19 25.77 -0.87
N ASP A 194 -3.85 25.78 -0.95
CA ASP A 194 -3.13 26.54 -1.97
C ASP A 194 -3.52 26.09 -3.38
N ILE A 195 -3.65 24.78 -3.57
CA ILE A 195 -4.02 24.18 -4.86
C ILE A 195 -5.45 24.55 -5.24
N LEU A 196 -6.40 24.40 -4.30
CA LEU A 196 -7.82 24.70 -4.53
C LEU A 196 -8.08 26.19 -4.81
N GLN A 197 -7.22 27.07 -4.28
CA GLN A 197 -7.26 28.51 -4.52
C GLN A 197 -6.35 28.96 -5.68
N GLU A 198 -5.64 28.03 -6.33
CA GLU A 198 -4.61 28.30 -7.34
C GLU A 198 -3.55 29.33 -6.89
N ASN A 199 -3.26 29.37 -5.59
CA ASN A 199 -2.30 30.30 -4.99
C ASN A 199 -0.91 29.66 -4.87
N PHE A 200 -0.12 29.78 -5.93
CA PHE A 200 1.24 29.25 -6.01
C PHE A 200 2.34 30.30 -5.80
N ASN A 201 2.02 31.46 -5.20
CA ASN A 201 2.97 32.58 -5.10
C ASN A 201 4.27 32.21 -4.35
N SER A 202 4.18 31.29 -3.38
CA SER A 202 5.34 30.80 -2.63
C SER A 202 5.97 29.54 -3.22
N PHE A 203 5.48 29.05 -4.37
CA PHE A 203 5.85 27.76 -4.97
C PHE A 203 6.04 27.91 -6.49
N THR A 204 7.06 28.65 -6.91
CA THR A 204 7.27 29.02 -8.32
C THR A 204 7.54 27.81 -9.20
N LYS A 205 8.30 26.82 -8.71
CA LYS A 205 8.53 25.57 -9.44
C LYS A 205 7.22 24.80 -9.66
N PHE A 206 6.40 24.71 -8.61
CA PHE A 206 5.12 24.04 -8.69
C PHE A 206 4.11 24.80 -9.55
N LYS A 207 4.15 26.14 -9.57
CA LYS A 207 3.31 26.97 -10.44
C LYS A 207 3.50 26.61 -11.91
N LEU A 208 4.76 26.44 -12.34
CA LEU A 208 5.08 26.02 -13.70
C LEU A 208 4.64 24.57 -13.95
N LEU A 209 4.85 23.67 -12.99
CA LEU A 209 4.33 22.30 -13.09
C LEU A 209 2.80 22.28 -13.23
N HIS A 210 2.08 23.12 -12.50
CA HIS A 210 0.62 23.24 -12.58
C HIS A 210 0.19 23.67 -13.98
N SER A 211 0.75 24.75 -14.52
CA SER A 211 0.38 25.23 -15.87
C SER A 211 0.66 24.19 -16.95
N THR A 212 1.83 23.53 -16.89
CA THR A 212 2.18 22.43 -17.79
C THR A 212 1.22 21.24 -17.64
N SER A 213 0.86 20.87 -16.41
CA SER A 213 -0.05 19.75 -16.13
C SER A 213 -1.46 20.01 -16.65
N ILE A 214 -1.97 21.25 -16.53
CA ILE A 214 -3.27 21.66 -17.09
C ILE A 214 -3.27 21.51 -18.61
N LYS A 215 -2.23 21.97 -19.30
CA LYS A 215 -2.09 21.83 -20.76
C LYS A 215 -2.05 20.36 -21.19
N LEU A 216 -1.25 19.54 -20.52
CA LEU A 216 -1.22 18.09 -20.76
C LEU A 216 -2.58 17.44 -20.51
N PHE A 217 -3.27 17.85 -19.44
CA PHE A 217 -4.58 17.31 -19.11
C PHE A 217 -5.61 17.66 -20.19
N ASN A 218 -5.70 18.93 -20.58
CA ASN A 218 -6.65 19.39 -21.59
C ASN A 218 -6.42 18.76 -22.96
N GLU A 219 -5.16 18.54 -23.35
CA GLU A 219 -4.83 17.94 -24.65
C GLU A 219 -5.13 16.43 -24.68
N PHE A 220 -4.70 15.70 -23.65
CA PHE A 220 -4.68 14.23 -23.71
C PHE A 220 -5.79 13.54 -22.93
N PHE A 221 -6.43 14.22 -21.98
CA PHE A 221 -7.51 13.66 -21.18
C PHE A 221 -8.85 14.21 -21.67
N THR A 222 -9.34 13.64 -22.78
CA THR A 222 -10.55 14.09 -23.47
C THR A 222 -11.69 13.08 -23.41
N HIS A 223 -11.41 11.84 -23.00
CA HIS A 223 -12.40 10.76 -22.93
C HIS A 223 -13.26 10.88 -21.65
N SER A 224 -14.52 11.27 -21.81
CA SER A 224 -15.43 11.48 -20.67
C SER A 224 -16.01 10.18 -20.11
N VAL A 225 -15.76 9.92 -18.82
CA VAL A 225 -16.33 8.81 -18.05
C VAL A 225 -17.14 9.37 -16.90
N LYS A 226 -18.46 9.18 -16.97
CA LYS A 226 -19.38 9.56 -15.91
C LYS A 226 -19.46 8.46 -14.84
N ILE A 227 -19.18 8.83 -13.58
CA ILE A 227 -19.34 7.98 -12.40
C ILE A 227 -20.32 8.70 -11.48
N GLU A 228 -21.55 8.18 -11.39
CA GLU A 228 -22.67 8.87 -10.75
C GLU A 228 -22.85 10.29 -11.33
N ASN A 229 -22.71 11.33 -10.50
CA ASN A 229 -22.86 12.74 -10.88
C ASN A 229 -21.52 13.43 -11.16
N THR A 230 -20.40 12.69 -11.14
CA THR A 230 -19.07 13.24 -11.36
C THR A 230 -18.52 12.76 -12.71
N ILE A 231 -17.99 13.70 -13.50
CA ILE A 231 -17.35 13.41 -14.78
C ILE A 231 -15.84 13.35 -14.58
N PHE A 232 -15.21 12.26 -15.00
CA PHE A 232 -13.76 12.12 -15.09
C PHE A 232 -13.33 12.13 -16.55
N LEU A 233 -12.26 12.83 -16.85
CA LEU A 233 -11.66 12.80 -18.19
C LEU A 233 -10.46 11.87 -18.15
N GLY A 234 -10.53 10.78 -18.92
CA GLY A 234 -9.45 9.84 -19.18
C GLY A 234 -8.80 10.10 -20.53
N MET A 235 -7.71 9.39 -20.81
CA MET A 235 -7.05 9.45 -22.10
C MET A 235 -7.71 8.51 -23.11
N GLU A 236 -7.72 8.85 -24.39
CA GLU A 236 -8.11 7.91 -25.45
C GLU A 236 -7.08 6.77 -25.62
N LYS A 237 -5.80 7.10 -25.44
CA LYS A 237 -4.68 6.15 -25.52
C LYS A 237 -3.62 6.51 -24.50
N ALA A 238 -3.05 5.50 -23.84
CA ALA A 238 -1.92 5.71 -22.95
C ALA A 238 -0.68 6.14 -23.74
N TRP A 239 0.14 7.02 -23.15
CA TRP A 239 1.45 7.39 -23.70
C TRP A 239 2.39 6.18 -23.84
N GLY A 240 3.49 6.33 -24.56
CA GLY A 240 4.57 5.35 -24.56
C GLY A 240 5.11 5.07 -23.14
N LYS A 241 5.66 3.86 -22.91
CA LYS A 241 6.18 3.46 -21.58
C LYS A 241 7.56 4.03 -21.24
N ASN A 242 8.26 4.60 -22.21
CA ASN A 242 9.61 5.13 -22.04
C ASN A 242 9.65 6.63 -22.39
N LYS A 243 10.64 7.34 -21.84
CA LYS A 243 10.82 8.78 -22.07
C LYS A 243 10.97 9.15 -23.55
N GLY A 244 11.72 8.38 -24.34
CA GLY A 244 11.95 8.69 -25.76
C GLY A 244 10.65 8.75 -26.57
N SER A 245 9.75 7.78 -26.34
CA SER A 245 8.41 7.81 -26.94
C SER A 245 7.60 9.02 -26.47
N PHE A 246 7.67 9.37 -25.17
CA PHE A 246 6.98 10.57 -24.67
C PHE A 246 7.50 11.85 -25.32
N ILE A 247 8.81 12.01 -25.49
CA ILE A 247 9.36 13.19 -26.16
C ILE A 247 8.80 13.29 -27.58
N LYS A 248 8.95 12.21 -28.36
CA LYS A 248 8.54 12.16 -29.77
C LYS A 248 7.03 12.35 -29.98
N GLU A 249 6.21 11.79 -29.08
CA GLU A 249 4.75 11.71 -29.27
C GLU A 249 3.97 12.77 -28.47
N VAL A 250 4.60 13.42 -27.47
CA VAL A 250 3.93 14.33 -26.53
C VAL A 250 4.63 15.67 -26.40
N SER A 251 5.85 15.73 -25.83
CA SER A 251 6.45 17.04 -25.51
C SER A 251 6.96 17.79 -26.75
N GLU A 252 7.55 17.10 -27.73
CA GLU A 252 8.01 17.72 -28.99
C GLU A 252 6.83 18.25 -29.81
N PRO A 253 5.76 17.46 -30.08
CA PRO A 253 4.62 17.98 -30.85
C PRO A 253 3.92 19.16 -30.18
N LEU A 254 3.76 19.14 -28.85
CA LEU A 254 3.16 20.26 -28.12
C LEU A 254 4.00 21.54 -28.21
N TYR A 255 5.32 21.40 -28.22
CA TYR A 255 6.24 22.52 -28.39
C TYR A 255 6.23 23.06 -29.83
N GLU A 256 6.28 22.18 -30.84
CA GLU A 256 6.20 22.58 -32.26
C GLU A 256 4.88 23.29 -32.59
N GLN A 257 3.77 22.86 -31.96
CA GLN A 257 2.46 23.48 -32.08
C GLN A 257 2.31 24.77 -31.26
N LYS A 258 3.36 25.20 -30.54
CA LYS A 258 3.35 26.38 -29.65
C LYS A 258 2.33 26.30 -28.51
N ILE A 259 1.85 25.11 -28.18
CA ILE A 259 1.05 24.86 -26.98
C ILE A 259 1.96 24.94 -25.76
N PHE A 260 3.17 24.39 -25.86
CA PHE A 260 4.26 24.59 -24.90
C PHE A 260 5.22 25.69 -25.34
N ASN A 261 5.72 26.44 -24.37
CA ASN A 261 7.00 27.12 -24.50
C ASN A 261 8.16 26.19 -24.08
N GLU A 262 9.39 26.69 -24.16
CA GLU A 262 10.60 25.92 -23.85
C GLU A 262 10.63 25.43 -22.38
N ASP A 263 10.27 26.29 -21.43
CA ASP A 263 10.20 25.96 -20.01
C ASP A 263 9.17 24.87 -19.71
N GLU A 264 7.99 24.96 -20.34
CA GLU A 264 6.92 23.97 -20.17
C GLU A 264 7.28 22.62 -20.79
N LYS A 265 7.98 22.62 -21.94
CA LYS A 265 8.54 21.40 -22.53
C LYS A 265 9.53 20.74 -21.55
N ALA A 266 10.45 21.53 -21.01
CA ALA A 266 11.44 21.05 -20.05
C ALA A 266 10.77 20.49 -18.77
N VAL A 267 9.74 21.16 -18.25
CA VAL A 267 8.98 20.69 -17.08
C VAL A 267 8.20 19.41 -17.35
N ALA A 268 7.57 19.28 -18.53
CA ALA A 268 6.88 18.06 -18.90
C ALA A 268 7.84 16.86 -18.94
N GLU A 269 9.04 17.05 -19.47
CA GLU A 269 10.08 16.01 -19.52
C GLU A 269 10.68 15.71 -18.15
N ALA A 270 10.91 16.74 -17.32
CA ALA A 270 11.37 16.60 -15.94
C ALA A 270 10.37 15.84 -15.07
N LEU A 271 9.06 16.01 -15.31
CA LEU A 271 8.01 15.25 -14.61
C LEU A 271 8.12 13.75 -14.91
N VAL A 272 8.39 13.40 -16.17
CA VAL A 272 8.63 12.01 -16.58
C VAL A 272 9.93 11.48 -15.96
N ASP A 273 10.98 12.29 -15.90
CA ASP A 273 12.25 11.92 -15.26
C ASP A 273 12.10 11.67 -13.75
N ALA A 274 11.38 12.54 -13.05
CA ALA A 274 11.13 12.42 -11.62
C ALA A 274 10.51 11.06 -11.25
N PHE A 275 9.64 10.54 -12.12
CA PHE A 275 9.02 9.21 -11.98
C PHE A 275 9.77 8.09 -12.70
N ASN A 276 11.11 8.17 -12.73
CA ASN A 276 12.02 7.17 -13.28
C ASN A 276 11.76 6.89 -14.76
N ARG A 277 11.64 7.98 -15.54
CA ARG A 277 11.51 7.96 -17.01
C ARG A 277 10.30 7.16 -17.51
N HIS A 278 9.23 7.13 -16.71
CA HIS A 278 8.02 6.34 -16.98
C HIS A 278 6.78 7.25 -17.18
N PRO A 279 6.38 7.55 -18.42
CA PRO A 279 5.30 8.51 -18.70
C PRO A 279 3.96 8.18 -18.07
N TRP A 280 3.62 6.90 -17.89
CA TRP A 280 2.34 6.56 -17.23
C TRP A 280 2.26 7.03 -15.78
N ARG A 281 3.38 7.10 -15.05
CA ARG A 281 3.39 7.64 -13.69
C ARG A 281 3.16 9.14 -13.71
N ALA A 282 3.73 9.87 -14.67
CA ALA A 282 3.42 11.27 -14.89
C ALA A 282 1.92 11.47 -15.20
N ALA A 283 1.33 10.63 -16.05
CA ALA A 283 -0.12 10.65 -16.29
C ALA A 283 -0.94 10.40 -15.02
N TYR A 284 -0.54 9.41 -14.18
CA TYR A 284 -1.19 9.13 -12.90
C TYR A 284 -1.08 10.29 -11.92
N PHE A 285 0.05 10.99 -11.89
CA PHE A 285 0.22 12.21 -11.12
C PHE A 285 -0.74 13.30 -11.60
N ILE A 286 -0.71 13.62 -12.90
CA ILE A 286 -1.55 14.69 -13.49
C ILE A 286 -3.02 14.40 -13.22
N SER A 287 -3.49 13.18 -13.50
CA SER A 287 -4.89 12.82 -13.25
C SER A 287 -5.26 12.87 -11.77
N SER A 288 -4.39 12.44 -10.87
CA SER A 288 -4.67 12.49 -9.43
C SER A 288 -4.71 13.94 -8.90
N TYR A 289 -3.77 14.77 -9.36
CA TYR A 289 -3.60 16.16 -8.97
C TYR A 289 -4.71 17.07 -9.50
N ILE A 290 -5.01 17.02 -10.80
CA ILE A 290 -6.03 17.88 -11.42
C ILE A 290 -7.42 17.62 -10.84
N ASN A 291 -7.70 16.37 -10.46
CA ASN A 291 -9.00 15.97 -9.91
C ASN A 291 -9.12 16.14 -8.38
N ILE A 292 -8.21 16.89 -7.75
CA ILE A 292 -8.23 17.11 -6.30
C ILE A 292 -9.45 17.93 -5.84
N ASP A 293 -9.99 18.76 -6.73
CA ASP A 293 -11.25 19.51 -6.59
C ASP A 293 -12.48 18.59 -6.39
N LYS A 294 -12.36 17.30 -6.73
CA LYS A 294 -13.38 16.27 -6.48
C LYS A 294 -13.47 15.82 -5.03
N LYS A 295 -12.79 16.51 -4.11
CA LYS A 295 -12.93 16.35 -2.65
C LYS A 295 -12.72 14.90 -2.20
N TYR A 296 -11.59 14.30 -2.53
CA TYR A 296 -11.23 12.91 -2.18
C TYR A 296 -11.59 12.49 -0.73
N ALA A 297 -11.33 13.34 0.26
CA ALA A 297 -11.68 13.09 1.68
C ALA A 297 -13.18 12.84 1.91
N SER A 298 -14.04 13.42 1.07
CA SER A 298 -15.51 13.32 1.18
C SER A 298 -16.11 12.13 0.44
N TRP A 299 -15.30 11.33 -0.26
CA TRP A 299 -15.79 10.19 -1.02
C TRP A 299 -16.40 9.14 -0.09
N LYS A 300 -17.71 8.96 -0.21
CA LYS A 300 -18.41 7.88 0.47
C LYS A 300 -18.02 6.55 -0.16
N LYS A 301 -18.14 5.48 0.63
CA LYS A 301 -17.85 4.11 0.23
C LYS A 301 -18.46 3.71 -1.11
N ASP A 302 -19.74 4.01 -1.34
CA ASP A 302 -20.43 3.61 -2.57
C ASP A 302 -19.85 4.31 -3.80
N PHE A 303 -19.55 5.60 -3.69
CA PHE A 303 -18.89 6.36 -4.74
C PHE A 303 -17.49 5.81 -5.00
N PHE A 304 -16.68 5.62 -3.94
CA PHE A 304 -15.34 5.03 -4.05
C PHE A 304 -15.40 3.66 -4.74
N ASN A 305 -16.32 2.78 -4.35
CA ASN A 305 -16.48 1.46 -4.96
C ASN A 305 -16.82 1.54 -6.45
N LYS A 306 -17.71 2.46 -6.86
CA LYS A 306 -18.05 2.66 -8.27
C LYS A 306 -16.85 3.19 -9.07
N PHE A 307 -16.14 4.19 -8.54
CA PHE A 307 -14.89 4.68 -9.11
C PHE A 307 -13.86 3.55 -9.26
N TYR A 308 -13.65 2.78 -8.19
CA TYR A 308 -12.63 1.75 -8.09
C TYR A 308 -12.92 0.52 -8.97
N MET A 309 -14.18 0.32 -9.38
CA MET A 309 -14.60 -0.68 -10.37
C MET A 309 -14.58 -0.16 -11.80
N ALA A 310 -14.55 1.16 -12.01
CA ALA A 310 -14.48 1.79 -13.32
C ALA A 310 -13.04 2.04 -13.80
N GLY A 311 -12.02 1.65 -13.03
CA GLY A 311 -10.60 1.96 -13.32
C GLY A 311 -10.13 1.55 -14.72
N ASN A 312 -10.64 0.45 -15.29
CA ASN A 312 -10.30 0.03 -16.65
C ASN A 312 -10.81 0.97 -17.75
N LYS A 313 -11.73 1.89 -17.44
CA LYS A 313 -12.26 2.91 -18.36
C LYS A 313 -11.48 4.23 -18.27
N LEU A 314 -10.65 4.40 -17.25
CA LEU A 314 -9.93 5.64 -16.95
C LEU A 314 -8.45 5.50 -17.30
N ILE A 315 -8.14 5.49 -18.60
CA ILE A 315 -6.75 5.48 -19.05
C ILE A 315 -6.07 6.78 -18.57
N GLY A 316 -4.84 6.66 -18.07
CA GLY A 316 -4.12 7.76 -17.42
C GLY A 316 -4.38 7.88 -15.92
N TYR A 317 -5.20 7.00 -15.33
CA TYR A 317 -5.41 6.89 -13.89
C TYR A 317 -4.86 5.54 -13.40
N SER A 318 -4.43 5.50 -12.14
CA SER A 318 -4.24 4.23 -11.44
C SER A 318 -5.17 4.19 -10.25
N GLU A 319 -6.17 3.31 -10.32
CA GLU A 319 -7.15 3.13 -9.28
C GLU A 319 -6.48 2.76 -7.94
N LYS A 320 -5.42 1.94 -7.99
CA LYS A 320 -4.65 1.55 -6.81
C LYS A 320 -3.92 2.75 -6.19
N VAL A 321 -3.26 3.57 -7.00
CA VAL A 321 -2.55 4.77 -6.50
C VAL A 321 -3.52 5.71 -5.81
N ILE A 322 -4.68 5.93 -6.43
CA ILE A 322 -5.74 6.77 -5.88
C ILE A 322 -6.26 6.21 -4.57
N ALA A 323 -6.55 4.90 -4.51
CA ALA A 323 -6.95 4.27 -3.26
C ALA A 323 -5.90 4.41 -2.14
N CYS A 324 -4.59 4.32 -2.45
CA CYS A 324 -3.54 4.49 -1.46
C CYS A 324 -3.53 5.90 -0.84
N PHE A 325 -3.52 6.96 -1.66
CA PHE A 325 -3.47 8.32 -1.12
C PHE A 325 -4.79 8.73 -0.46
N ILE A 326 -5.93 8.25 -0.97
CA ILE A 326 -7.23 8.53 -0.34
C ILE A 326 -7.27 7.92 1.08
N GLN A 327 -6.76 6.69 1.25
CA GLN A 327 -6.68 6.03 2.55
C GLN A 327 -5.66 6.72 3.48
N GLN A 328 -4.43 6.96 3.01
CA GLN A 328 -3.29 7.30 3.89
C GLN A 328 -2.94 8.79 3.94
N GLY A 329 -3.34 9.56 2.93
CA GLY A 329 -3.16 11.02 2.85
C GLY A 329 -4.43 11.80 3.18
N PHE A 330 -5.59 11.32 2.73
CA PHE A 330 -6.89 11.97 3.00
C PHE A 330 -7.68 11.33 4.15
N LEU A 331 -7.11 10.32 4.82
CA LEU A 331 -7.69 9.61 5.97
C LEU A 331 -9.11 9.07 5.73
N ASN A 332 -9.38 8.56 4.54
CA ASN A 332 -10.66 7.93 4.26
C ASN A 332 -10.65 6.45 4.72
N SER A 333 -11.40 6.13 5.77
CA SER A 333 -11.43 4.79 6.37
C SER A 333 -12.09 3.71 5.50
N GLU A 334 -12.84 4.09 4.47
CA GLU A 334 -13.51 3.14 3.57
C GLU A 334 -12.72 2.88 2.28
N ALA A 335 -11.69 3.68 1.99
CA ALA A 335 -10.80 3.45 0.86
C ALA A 335 -9.82 2.31 1.15
N ILE A 336 -9.61 1.46 0.15
CA ILE A 336 -8.71 0.31 0.25
C ILE A 336 -7.92 0.08 -1.04
N PRO A 337 -6.57 0.16 -0.98
CA PRO A 337 -5.72 -0.28 -2.07
C PRO A 337 -5.66 -1.81 -2.13
N ILE A 338 -6.27 -2.40 -3.16
CA ILE A 338 -6.20 -3.84 -3.42
C ILE A 338 -4.99 -4.12 -4.31
N ASP A 339 -3.94 -4.66 -3.70
CA ASP A 339 -2.84 -5.29 -4.41
C ASP A 339 -2.99 -6.83 -4.43
N THR A 340 -1.99 -7.54 -4.94
CA THR A 340 -2.00 -9.01 -4.99
C THR A 340 -2.19 -9.65 -3.61
N TRP A 341 -1.70 -9.06 -2.53
CA TRP A 341 -1.81 -9.62 -1.18
C TRP A 341 -3.23 -9.46 -0.63
N ILE A 342 -3.80 -8.26 -0.77
CA ILE A 342 -5.20 -8.04 -0.40
C ILE A 342 -6.12 -8.92 -1.24
N GLU A 343 -5.85 -9.00 -2.56
CA GLU A 343 -6.63 -9.80 -3.49
C GLU A 343 -6.66 -11.28 -3.12
N THR A 344 -5.50 -11.83 -2.84
CA THR A 344 -5.36 -13.26 -2.54
C THR A 344 -5.86 -13.59 -1.14
N PHE A 345 -5.76 -12.66 -0.20
CA PHE A 345 -6.35 -12.83 1.12
C PHE A 345 -7.88 -12.94 1.04
N TYR A 346 -8.54 -12.03 0.32
CA TYR A 346 -9.99 -12.11 0.22
C TYR A 346 -10.45 -13.31 -0.61
N LYS A 347 -9.70 -13.71 -1.64
CA LYS A 347 -10.02 -14.89 -2.46
C LYS A 347 -9.84 -16.20 -1.72
N TYR A 348 -8.74 -16.34 -0.98
CA TYR A 348 -8.37 -17.60 -0.36
C TYR A 348 -8.83 -17.65 1.11
N PRO A 349 -8.19 -17.01 2.11
CA PRO A 349 -8.67 -17.02 3.49
C PRO A 349 -10.15 -16.70 3.69
N LEU A 350 -10.66 -15.63 3.03
CA LEU A 350 -12.06 -15.22 3.18
C LEU A 350 -13.04 -15.94 2.23
N GLY A 351 -12.54 -16.67 1.23
CA GLY A 351 -13.39 -17.41 0.27
C GLY A 351 -14.28 -16.52 -0.62
N ILE A 352 -13.87 -15.27 -0.88
CA ILE A 352 -14.65 -14.31 -1.69
C ILE A 352 -14.06 -14.22 -3.10
N SER A 353 -14.79 -14.69 -4.11
CA SER A 353 -14.26 -14.73 -5.49
C SER A 353 -14.21 -13.37 -6.19
N LYS A 354 -15.11 -12.44 -5.84
CA LYS A 354 -15.31 -11.16 -6.53
C LYS A 354 -14.95 -9.96 -5.67
N LYS A 355 -14.14 -9.04 -6.21
CA LYS A 355 -13.74 -7.76 -5.60
C LYS A 355 -14.94 -6.97 -5.05
N ILE A 356 -16.01 -6.80 -5.83
CA ILE A 356 -17.19 -6.03 -5.40
C ILE A 356 -17.92 -6.66 -4.21
N THR A 357 -17.91 -7.99 -4.10
CA THR A 357 -18.50 -8.69 -2.97
C THR A 357 -17.68 -8.45 -1.70
N PHE A 358 -16.34 -8.44 -1.82
CA PHE A 358 -15.44 -8.10 -0.72
C PHE A 358 -15.69 -6.65 -0.24
N LEU A 359 -15.71 -5.69 -1.16
CA LEU A 359 -15.95 -4.26 -0.84
C LEU A 359 -17.30 -3.99 -0.16
N LYS A 360 -18.33 -4.81 -0.43
CA LYS A 360 -19.66 -4.69 0.17
C LYS A 360 -19.81 -5.41 1.51
N LYS A 361 -19.06 -6.49 1.74
CA LYS A 361 -19.20 -7.33 2.93
C LYS A 361 -18.58 -6.73 4.19
N PHE A 362 -17.54 -5.91 4.03
CA PHE A 362 -16.78 -5.35 5.16
C PHE A 362 -16.97 -3.84 5.26
N SER A 363 -16.70 -3.24 6.41
CA SER A 363 -16.62 -1.79 6.68
C SER A 363 -15.23 -1.41 7.18
N ASN A 364 -14.93 -0.11 7.28
CA ASN A 364 -13.62 0.41 7.70
C ASN A 364 -12.46 -0.27 6.95
N MET A 365 -12.62 -0.36 5.62
CA MET A 365 -11.74 -1.13 4.74
C MET A 365 -10.27 -0.73 4.88
N GLY A 366 -9.97 0.53 5.19
CA GLY A 366 -8.62 1.01 5.42
C GLY A 366 -7.96 0.38 6.66
N LYS A 367 -8.71 0.16 7.75
CA LYS A 367 -8.21 -0.53 8.94
C LYS A 367 -8.05 -2.04 8.68
N LEU A 368 -9.01 -2.64 7.96
CA LEU A 368 -8.95 -4.05 7.57
C LEU A 368 -7.75 -4.33 6.65
N GLU A 369 -7.49 -3.45 5.69
CA GLU A 369 -6.34 -3.52 4.79
C GLU A 369 -5.03 -3.62 5.57
N ARG A 370 -4.86 -2.80 6.62
CA ARG A 370 -3.63 -2.78 7.42
C ARG A 370 -3.32 -4.13 8.05
N VAL A 371 -4.33 -4.82 8.59
CA VAL A 371 -4.18 -6.17 9.15
C VAL A 371 -3.80 -7.18 8.09
N ILE A 372 -4.55 -7.21 6.98
CA ILE A 372 -4.32 -8.15 5.89
C ILE A 372 -2.92 -7.97 5.30
N TRP A 373 -2.54 -6.71 5.05
CA TRP A 373 -1.26 -6.36 4.46
C TRP A 373 -0.11 -6.74 5.37
N LEU A 374 -0.17 -6.39 6.66
CA LEU A 374 0.90 -6.73 7.61
C LEU A 374 1.03 -8.24 7.76
N ALA A 375 -0.07 -8.98 7.95
CA ALA A 375 -0.01 -10.44 8.03
C ALA A 375 0.60 -11.07 6.78
N SER A 376 0.21 -10.58 5.59
CA SER A 376 0.72 -11.08 4.31
C SER A 376 2.21 -10.75 4.12
N GLN A 377 2.65 -9.54 4.46
CA GLN A 377 4.06 -9.14 4.36
C GLN A 377 4.93 -9.87 5.38
N SER A 378 4.47 -10.02 6.62
CA SER A 378 5.17 -10.77 7.66
C SER A 378 5.34 -12.24 7.25
N ASN A 379 4.32 -12.84 6.65
CA ASN A 379 4.46 -14.16 6.06
C ASN A 379 5.50 -14.15 4.93
N LYS A 380 5.39 -13.26 3.94
CA LYS A 380 6.32 -13.16 2.80
C LYS A 380 7.79 -13.01 3.24
N THR A 381 8.05 -12.24 4.28
CA THR A 381 9.40 -11.97 4.82
C THR A 381 9.87 -13.04 5.81
N ASN A 382 9.11 -14.12 5.97
CA ASN A 382 9.42 -15.24 6.86
C ASN A 382 9.59 -14.82 8.33
N MET A 383 8.80 -13.84 8.80
CA MET A 383 8.72 -13.57 10.23
C MET A 383 8.24 -14.84 10.94
N LYS A 384 9.00 -15.30 11.95
CA LYS A 384 8.80 -16.58 12.65
C LYS A 384 7.34 -16.81 13.04
N THR A 385 6.71 -15.80 13.65
CA THR A 385 5.31 -15.85 14.10
C THR A 385 4.32 -16.10 12.96
N PHE A 386 4.59 -15.59 11.75
CA PHE A 386 3.69 -15.69 10.60
C PHE A 386 4.06 -16.81 9.64
N PHE A 387 5.11 -17.57 9.92
CA PHE A 387 5.63 -18.58 8.99
C PHE A 387 4.59 -19.68 8.72
N ASP A 388 3.79 -20.04 9.73
CA ASP A 388 2.86 -21.17 9.66
C ASP A 388 1.43 -20.78 9.27
N ILE A 389 1.23 -19.60 8.70
CA ILE A 389 -0.09 -19.13 8.26
C ILE A 389 -0.07 -18.65 6.81
N LEU A 390 -1.25 -18.54 6.20
CA LEU A 390 -1.46 -17.88 4.89
C LEU A 390 -0.66 -18.47 3.72
N TRP A 391 -0.26 -19.75 3.78
CA TRP A 391 0.49 -20.44 2.70
C TRP A 391 -0.14 -20.33 1.33
N CYS A 392 -1.47 -20.31 1.26
CA CYS A 392 -2.24 -20.09 0.03
C CYS A 392 -1.88 -18.80 -0.74
N GLN A 393 -1.28 -17.80 -0.08
CA GLN A 393 -0.86 -16.54 -0.69
C GLN A 393 0.58 -16.57 -1.21
N ARG A 394 1.35 -17.66 -1.05
CA ARG A 394 2.72 -17.78 -1.57
C ARG A 394 2.76 -18.45 -2.94
N PHE A 395 3.86 -18.27 -3.67
CA PHE A 395 4.16 -19.05 -4.87
C PHE A 395 4.46 -20.50 -4.47
N GLY A 396 3.91 -21.44 -5.24
CA GLY A 396 4.01 -22.88 -4.97
C GLY A 396 5.24 -23.53 -5.56
N THR A 397 5.80 -22.95 -6.62
CA THR A 397 6.91 -23.52 -7.39
C THR A 397 7.84 -22.43 -7.89
N THR A 398 9.12 -22.76 -8.02
CA THR A 398 10.12 -21.87 -8.63
C THR A 398 9.75 -21.59 -10.09
N GLY A 399 9.76 -20.31 -10.49
CA GLY A 399 9.45 -19.90 -11.87
C GLY A 399 7.96 -19.81 -12.22
N ASN A 400 7.05 -20.20 -11.32
CA ASN A 400 5.61 -20.07 -11.54
C ASN A 400 5.10 -18.67 -11.18
N LYS A 401 4.16 -18.17 -11.97
CA LYS A 401 3.49 -16.87 -11.76
C LYS A 401 2.16 -17.01 -11.01
N LYS A 402 1.78 -18.23 -10.60
CA LYS A 402 0.55 -18.51 -9.85
C LYS A 402 0.83 -18.78 -8.38
N LEU A 403 -0.05 -18.24 -7.53
CA LEU A 403 -0.04 -18.48 -6.10
C LEU A 403 -0.70 -19.83 -5.78
N ARG A 404 -0.32 -20.43 -4.64
CA ARG A 404 -0.74 -21.78 -4.20
C ARG A 404 -2.25 -21.96 -4.10
N GLY A 405 -2.98 -20.91 -3.72
CA GLY A 405 -4.42 -20.98 -3.46
C GLY A 405 -4.77 -21.97 -2.35
N ILE A 406 -6.06 -22.30 -2.24
CA ILE A 406 -6.55 -23.33 -1.32
C ILE A 406 -6.19 -24.71 -1.88
N ASN A 407 -5.33 -25.44 -1.18
CA ASN A 407 -4.91 -26.79 -1.57
C ASN A 407 -4.56 -27.61 -0.31
N PRO A 408 -4.62 -28.95 -0.36
CA PRO A 408 -4.51 -29.78 0.84
C PRO A 408 -3.14 -29.69 1.52
N ILE A 409 -2.05 -29.51 0.77
CA ILE A 409 -0.68 -29.43 1.30
C ILE A 409 -0.51 -28.13 2.09
N SER A 410 -0.82 -27.00 1.46
CA SER A 410 -0.74 -25.68 2.07
C SER A 410 -1.71 -25.52 3.25
N CYS A 411 -2.91 -26.10 3.18
CA CYS A 411 -3.89 -26.01 4.24
C CYS A 411 -3.57 -26.91 5.45
N TYR A 412 -3.02 -28.11 5.24
CA TYR A 412 -2.61 -29.01 6.32
C TYR A 412 -1.60 -28.35 7.26
N THR A 413 -0.63 -27.64 6.70
CA THR A 413 0.44 -26.94 7.43
C THR A 413 0.09 -25.55 7.93
N CYS A 414 -1.14 -25.08 7.70
CA CYS A 414 -1.59 -23.74 8.06
C CYS A 414 -2.27 -23.75 9.43
N ASN A 415 -1.80 -22.93 10.36
CA ASN A 415 -2.38 -22.84 11.71
C ASN A 415 -3.77 -22.18 11.73
N LEU A 416 -4.15 -21.45 10.68
CA LEU A 416 -5.50 -20.85 10.54
C LEU A 416 -6.55 -21.84 9.99
N LYS A 417 -6.20 -23.12 9.78
CA LYS A 417 -7.09 -24.08 9.09
C LYS A 417 -8.44 -24.28 9.78
N ASN A 418 -8.52 -24.13 11.10
CA ASN A 418 -9.75 -24.31 11.85
C ASN A 418 -10.76 -23.15 11.67
N THR A 419 -10.28 -21.96 11.30
CA THR A 419 -11.09 -20.73 11.18
C THR A 419 -11.18 -20.22 9.73
N CYS A 420 -10.41 -20.81 8.81
CA CYS A 420 -10.34 -20.40 7.40
C CYS A 420 -11.66 -20.64 6.66
N VAL A 421 -12.34 -19.53 6.29
CA VAL A 421 -13.61 -19.56 5.56
C VAL A 421 -13.43 -20.18 4.17
N GLY A 422 -12.34 -19.83 3.46
CA GLY A 422 -12.09 -20.40 2.14
C GLY A 422 -11.85 -21.90 2.16
N LEU A 423 -11.09 -22.42 3.13
CA LEU A 423 -10.91 -23.87 3.28
C LEU A 423 -12.24 -24.58 3.50
N ASN A 424 -13.14 -24.00 4.30
CA ASN A 424 -14.46 -24.58 4.57
C ASN A 424 -15.29 -24.81 3.30
N LEU A 425 -15.13 -23.95 2.28
CA LEU A 425 -15.79 -24.10 0.97
C LEU A 425 -15.27 -25.28 0.14
N HIS A 426 -14.09 -25.81 0.49
CA HIS A 426 -13.38 -26.84 -0.27
C HIS A 426 -13.32 -28.19 0.45
N LEU A 427 -13.88 -28.34 1.65
CA LEU A 427 -13.72 -29.56 2.46
C LEU A 427 -14.22 -30.84 1.79
N SER A 428 -15.23 -30.75 0.93
CA SER A 428 -15.79 -31.86 0.16
C SER A 428 -15.04 -32.17 -1.13
N ASP A 429 -14.06 -31.36 -1.53
CA ASP A 429 -13.29 -31.59 -2.74
C ASP A 429 -12.50 -32.90 -2.66
N ILE A 430 -12.58 -33.70 -3.72
CA ILE A 430 -11.87 -34.98 -3.83
C ILE A 430 -10.48 -34.76 -4.45
N VAL A 431 -9.48 -35.37 -3.84
CA VAL A 431 -8.08 -35.39 -4.27
C VAL A 431 -7.68 -36.83 -4.52
N TYR A 432 -7.03 -37.07 -5.66
CA TYR A 432 -6.50 -38.37 -6.04
C TYR A 432 -5.02 -38.46 -5.65
N PHE A 433 -4.55 -39.66 -5.33
CA PHE A 433 -3.14 -39.89 -5.03
C PHE A 433 -2.48 -40.66 -6.16
N THR A 434 -1.21 -40.32 -6.41
CA THR A 434 -0.34 -41.09 -7.27
C THR A 434 1.10 -40.99 -6.78
N ASP A 435 1.86 -42.06 -6.92
CA ASP A 435 3.31 -42.12 -6.76
C ASP A 435 4.04 -42.11 -8.12
N ASP A 436 3.32 -41.91 -9.22
CA ASP A 436 3.85 -41.74 -10.58
C ASP A 436 3.39 -40.41 -11.19
N GLU A 437 4.31 -39.44 -11.32
CA GLU A 437 4.04 -38.15 -11.97
C GLU A 437 3.62 -38.28 -13.45
N GLY A 438 4.00 -39.37 -14.12
CA GLY A 438 3.58 -39.64 -15.50
C GLY A 438 2.07 -39.85 -15.67
N THR A 439 1.35 -40.12 -14.58
CA THR A 439 -0.09 -40.41 -14.58
C THR A 439 -0.98 -39.22 -14.22
N ILE A 440 -0.41 -38.02 -14.08
CA ILE A 440 -1.15 -36.85 -13.63
C ILE A 440 -2.25 -36.47 -14.64
N SER A 441 -3.49 -36.61 -14.18
CA SER A 441 -4.67 -36.28 -14.97
C SER A 441 -4.82 -34.78 -15.20
N LYS A 442 -5.21 -34.40 -16.42
CA LYS A 442 -5.50 -33.03 -16.83
C LYS A 442 -6.84 -32.48 -16.34
N ASP A 443 -7.68 -33.32 -15.72
CA ASP A 443 -9.05 -32.94 -15.30
C ASP A 443 -9.32 -33.18 -13.81
N LYS A 444 -8.27 -33.52 -13.03
CA LYS A 444 -8.40 -33.87 -11.61
C LYS A 444 -7.50 -33.02 -10.72
N LYS A 445 -7.84 -33.03 -9.43
CA LYS A 445 -6.98 -32.57 -8.33
C LYS A 445 -6.16 -33.77 -7.87
N VAL A 446 -4.83 -33.70 -7.99
CA VAL A 446 -3.94 -34.83 -7.76
C VAL A 446 -2.84 -34.43 -6.78
N CYS A 447 -2.66 -35.20 -5.72
CA CYS A 447 -1.49 -35.13 -4.85
C CYS A 447 -0.50 -36.22 -5.27
N TYR A 448 0.68 -35.79 -5.71
CA TYR A 448 1.80 -36.70 -5.85
C TYR A 448 2.42 -36.97 -4.48
N ILE A 449 2.59 -38.26 -4.18
CA ILE A 449 3.12 -38.74 -2.91
C ILE A 449 4.49 -39.38 -3.11
N ASN A 450 5.44 -39.02 -2.26
CA ASN A 450 6.77 -39.65 -2.20
C ASN A 450 6.99 -40.15 -0.78
N ASN A 451 7.39 -41.42 -0.62
CA ASN A 451 7.49 -42.07 0.68
C ASN A 451 6.23 -41.88 1.55
N ASN A 452 5.05 -41.93 0.91
CA ASN A 452 3.72 -41.72 1.52
C ASN A 452 3.44 -40.29 2.02
N ILE A 453 4.31 -39.33 1.73
CA ILE A 453 4.14 -37.93 2.10
C ILE A 453 3.63 -37.15 0.87
N PRO A 454 2.54 -36.37 0.96
CA PRO A 454 2.12 -35.49 -0.12
C PRO A 454 3.16 -34.38 -0.33
N ILE A 455 3.82 -34.37 -1.48
CA ILE A 455 4.89 -33.39 -1.76
C ILE A 455 4.58 -32.47 -2.95
N LYS A 456 3.68 -32.86 -3.86
CA LYS A 456 3.22 -31.95 -4.92
C LYS A 456 1.71 -32.03 -5.07
N TYR A 457 1.11 -30.91 -5.45
CA TYR A 457 -0.31 -30.81 -5.76
C TYR A 457 -0.51 -30.22 -7.15
N TYR A 458 -1.27 -30.96 -7.95
CA TYR A 458 -1.64 -30.62 -9.31
C TYR A 458 -3.13 -30.36 -9.37
N GLN A 459 -3.51 -29.36 -10.16
CA GLN A 459 -4.89 -29.09 -10.49
C GLN A 459 -5.00 -28.95 -12.00
N ASN A 460 -5.81 -29.81 -12.60
CA ASN A 460 -6.03 -29.86 -14.05
C ASN A 460 -4.72 -29.98 -14.83
N GLY A 461 -3.85 -30.91 -14.40
CA GLY A 461 -2.53 -31.14 -14.98
C GLY A 461 -1.47 -30.07 -14.69
N ALA A 462 -1.84 -28.92 -14.13
CA ALA A 462 -0.88 -27.88 -13.78
C ALA A 462 -0.35 -28.07 -12.35
N LEU A 463 0.98 -28.03 -12.18
CA LEU A 463 1.61 -28.02 -10.86
C LEU A 463 1.30 -26.69 -10.16
N ILE A 464 0.58 -26.76 -9.05
CA ILE A 464 0.15 -25.59 -8.27
C ILE A 464 1.03 -25.39 -7.04
N ASP A 465 1.43 -26.49 -6.41
CA ASP A 465 2.21 -26.48 -5.18
C ASP A 465 3.25 -27.59 -5.21
N GLU A 466 4.50 -27.24 -4.93
CA GLU A 466 5.58 -28.17 -4.66
C GLU A 466 6.16 -27.86 -3.30
N PHE A 467 6.26 -28.89 -2.49
CA PHE A 467 6.78 -28.78 -1.15
C PHE A 467 8.31 -28.81 -1.18
N SER A 468 8.97 -27.69 -0.83
CA SER A 468 10.42 -27.54 -0.85
C SER A 468 11.15 -28.06 0.41
N GLY A 469 10.62 -29.11 1.06
CA GLY A 469 11.40 -29.97 1.97
C GLY A 469 11.56 -29.58 3.46
N TYR A 470 11.06 -28.44 3.95
CA TYR A 470 11.36 -27.99 5.33
C TYR A 470 10.27 -28.15 6.42
N LYS A 471 9.07 -28.67 6.11
CA LYS A 471 7.96 -28.82 7.09
C LYS A 471 7.34 -30.20 7.12
N LEU A 472 7.04 -30.78 5.96
CA LEU A 472 6.50 -32.13 5.90
C LEU A 472 7.64 -33.13 6.03
N THR A 473 7.55 -33.98 7.04
CA THR A 473 8.55 -34.98 7.41
C THR A 473 7.93 -36.38 7.35
N SER A 474 8.70 -37.41 7.71
CA SER A 474 8.16 -38.77 7.89
C SER A 474 7.00 -38.86 8.88
N LYS A 475 6.82 -37.87 9.76
CA LYS A 475 5.68 -37.79 10.68
C LYS A 475 4.37 -37.42 9.99
N ASP A 476 4.43 -36.87 8.78
CA ASP A 476 3.27 -36.35 8.03
C ASP A 476 2.75 -37.33 6.97
N GLN A 477 3.18 -38.59 7.03
CA GLN A 477 2.74 -39.65 6.13
C GLN A 477 1.22 -39.80 6.12
N LEU A 478 0.68 -40.11 4.94
CA LEU A 478 -0.73 -40.42 4.80
C LEU A 478 -1.09 -41.71 5.56
N PRO A 479 -2.17 -41.69 6.36
CA PRO A 479 -2.74 -42.89 6.98
C PRO A 479 -2.96 -44.02 5.98
N LYS A 480 -2.72 -45.27 6.40
CA LYS A 480 -2.79 -46.45 5.50
C LYS A 480 -4.15 -46.59 4.82
N ASN A 481 -5.24 -46.33 5.54
CA ASN A 481 -6.62 -46.34 5.01
C ASN A 481 -6.83 -45.32 3.88
N ILE A 482 -6.29 -44.11 4.01
CA ILE A 482 -6.35 -43.07 2.96
C ILE A 482 -5.55 -43.51 1.74
N ARG A 483 -4.36 -44.08 1.94
CA ARG A 483 -3.51 -44.56 0.85
C ARG A 483 -4.17 -45.67 0.05
N THR A 484 -4.74 -46.68 0.72
CA THR A 484 -5.40 -47.81 0.04
C THR A 484 -6.63 -47.38 -0.75
N LYS A 485 -7.35 -46.33 -0.29
CA LYS A 485 -8.51 -45.78 -1.01
C LYS A 485 -8.11 -45.06 -2.32
N GLY A 486 -6.86 -44.63 -2.47
CA GLY A 486 -6.36 -43.90 -3.64
C GLY A 486 -6.95 -42.48 -3.82
N THR A 487 -7.88 -42.09 -2.95
CA THR A 487 -8.55 -40.79 -2.95
C THR A 487 -8.89 -40.35 -1.53
N ALA A 488 -8.97 -39.05 -1.30
CA ALA A 488 -9.50 -38.48 -0.07
C ALA A 488 -10.14 -37.12 -0.32
N THR A 489 -11.00 -36.71 0.60
CA THR A 489 -11.51 -35.34 0.67
C THR A 489 -10.44 -34.38 1.23
N PHE A 490 -10.55 -33.08 0.94
CA PHE A 490 -9.72 -32.06 1.59
C PHE A 490 -9.82 -32.14 3.12
N LYS A 491 -11.01 -32.43 3.66
CA LYS A 491 -11.22 -32.59 5.10
C LYS A 491 -10.35 -33.72 5.69
N GLU A 492 -10.40 -34.91 5.08
CA GLU A 492 -9.60 -36.07 5.49
C GLU A 492 -8.09 -35.77 5.41
N LEU A 493 -7.66 -34.92 4.47
CA LEU A 493 -6.25 -34.57 4.30
C LEU A 493 -5.75 -33.52 5.29
N VAL A 494 -6.53 -32.48 5.53
CA VAL A 494 -6.09 -31.28 6.27
C VAL A 494 -6.21 -31.45 7.79
N PHE A 495 -7.16 -32.26 8.25
CA PHE A 495 -7.47 -32.46 9.68
C PHE A 495 -7.13 -33.87 10.21
N ARG A 496 -6.22 -34.57 9.52
CA ARG A 496 -5.69 -35.86 9.98
C ARG A 496 -4.78 -35.73 11.19
#